data_AF-A0A090VM35-F1
#
_entry.id   AF-A0A090VM35-F1
#
_cell.length_a   1.000
_cell.length_b   1.000
_cell.length_c   1.000
_cell.angle_alpha   90.00
_cell.angle_beta   90.00
_cell.angle_gamma   90.00
#
_symmetry.space_group_name_H-M   'P 1'
#
loop_
_entity.id
_entity.type
_entity.pdbx_description
1 polymer ?
#
loop_
_entity_poly.entity_id
_entity_poly.type
_entity_poly.pdbx_seq_one_letter_code
_entity_poly.pdbx_strand_id
1 'polypeptide(L)' 'MESVLAYKTQFYDPDSKAPVTPISSKNFTDSVTYRAQDLGRLVGVAYAEGFNVERLPAVGSLFDLK' A
#
# COMPACT_ATOMS: atom_id res chain seq x y z
N MET A 1 0.26 -7.69 6.11
CA MET A 1 -0.30 -8.46 4.98
C MET A 1 -1.61 -9.16 5.32
N GLU A 2 -1.79 -9.68 6.54
CA GLU A 2 -3.02 -10.38 6.96
C GLU A 2 -4.31 -9.60 6.67
N SER A 3 -4.37 -8.30 6.97
CA SER A 3 -5.55 -7.47 6.70
C SER A 3 -5.89 -7.35 5.21
N VAL A 4 -4.89 -7.36 4.32
CA VAL A 4 -5.11 -7.35 2.87
C VAL A 4 -5.67 -8.70 2.41
N LEU A 5 -5.06 -9.79 2.89
CA LEU A 5 -5.46 -11.16 2.54
C LEU A 5 -6.78 -11.61 3.19
N ALA A 6 -7.29 -10.87 4.18
CA ALA A 6 -8.62 -11.08 4.75
C ALA A 6 -9.74 -10.89 3.70
N TYR A 7 -9.52 -10.04 2.69
CA TYR A 7 -10.44 -9.84 1.56
C TYR A 7 -10.24 -10.93 0.49
N LYS A 8 -10.48 -12.19 0.87
CA LYS A 8 -10.21 -13.39 0.06
C LYS A 8 -10.81 -13.38 -1.34
N THR A 9 -11.96 -12.72 -1.51
CA THR A 9 -12.63 -12.64 -2.81
C THR A 9 -11.99 -11.65 -3.79
N GLN A 10 -11.09 -10.77 -3.30
CA GLN A 10 -10.46 -9.71 -4.09
C GLN A 10 -8.98 -10.01 -4.37
N PHE A 11 -8.24 -10.50 -3.37
CA PHE A 11 -6.80 -10.76 -3.46
C PHE A 11 -6.49 -12.23 -3.75
N TYR A 12 -5.19 -12.54 -3.85
CA TYR A 12 -4.72 -13.88 -4.22
C TYR A 12 -5.20 -14.95 -3.24
N ASP A 13 -5.95 -15.90 -3.78
CA ASP A 13 -6.38 -17.13 -3.13
C ASP A 13 -6.19 -18.27 -4.16
N PRO A 14 -5.29 -19.25 -3.91
CA PRO A 14 -5.01 -20.33 -4.85
C PRO A 14 -6.21 -21.26 -5.09
N ASP A 15 -7.19 -21.27 -4.19
CA ASP A 15 -8.38 -22.13 -4.29
C ASP A 15 -9.58 -21.40 -4.90
N SER A 16 -9.41 -20.11 -5.25
CA SER A 16 -10.49 -19.30 -5.81
C SER A 16 -10.89 -19.73 -7.22
N LYS A 17 -12.20 -19.80 -7.43
CA LYS A 17 -12.84 -20.05 -8.74
C LYS A 17 -13.42 -18.78 -9.36
N ALA A 18 -13.20 -17.62 -8.73
CA ALA A 18 -13.68 -16.35 -9.23
C ALA A 18 -12.88 -15.91 -10.48
N PRO A 19 -13.43 -15.01 -11.32
CA PRO A 19 -12.67 -14.43 -12.42
C PRO A 19 -11.40 -13.73 -11.94
N VAL A 20 -10.31 -13.86 -12.70
CA VAL A 20 -9.05 -13.19 -12.40
C VAL A 20 -9.22 -11.69 -12.64
N THR A 21 -8.92 -10.90 -11.61
CA THR A 21 -8.80 -9.45 -11.65
C THR A 21 -7.32 -9.04 -11.55
N PRO A 22 -6.96 -7.78 -11.88
CA PRO A 22 -5.58 -7.29 -11.74
C PRO A 22 -4.99 -7.50 -10.33
N ILE A 23 -5.81 -7.39 -9.29
CA ILE A 23 -5.38 -7.48 -7.88
C ILE A 23 -5.46 -8.90 -7.29
N SER A 24 -6.13 -9.84 -7.97
CA SER A 24 -6.26 -11.23 -7.53
C SER A 24 -5.03 -12.10 -7.83
N SER A 25 -4.06 -11.58 -8.57
CA SER A 25 -2.85 -12.34 -8.91
C SER A 25 -1.86 -12.39 -7.73
N LYS A 26 -1.10 -13.50 -7.62
CA LYS A 26 0.02 -13.59 -6.66
C LYS A 26 1.01 -12.45 -6.85
N ASN A 27 1.30 -12.12 -8.11
CA ASN A 27 2.21 -11.03 -8.48
C ASN A 27 1.76 -9.68 -7.90
N PHE A 28 0.46 -9.39 -7.84
CA PHE A 28 -0.02 -8.16 -7.21
C PHE A 28 0.30 -8.15 -5.70
N THR A 29 0.01 -9.25 -5.01
CA THR A 29 0.28 -9.38 -3.56
C THR A 29 1.78 -9.22 -3.25
N ASP A 30 2.63 -9.85 -4.07
CA ASP A 30 4.09 -9.71 -3.96
C ASP A 30 4.50 -8.25 -4.22
N SER A 31 3.89 -7.58 -5.22
CA SER A 31 4.21 -6.20 -5.58
C SER A 31 3.90 -5.18 -4.47
N VAL A 32 2.85 -5.40 -3.67
CA VAL A 32 2.56 -4.59 -2.47
C VAL A 32 3.71 -4.67 -1.48
N THR A 33 4.22 -5.89 -1.24
CA THR A 33 5.36 -6.12 -0.34
C THR A 33 6.63 -5.47 -0.89
N TYR A 34 6.92 -5.66 -2.17
CA TYR A 34 8.10 -5.06 -2.82
C TYR A 34 8.06 -3.53 -2.78
N ARG A 35 6.89 -2.92 -2.99
CA ARG A 35 6.73 -1.47 -2.90
C ARG A 35 7.05 -0.95 -1.50
N ALA A 36 6.54 -1.62 -0.46
CA ALA A 36 6.81 -1.23 0.91
C ALA A 36 8.30 -1.38 1.28
N GLN A 37 8.97 -2.42 0.77
CA GLN A 37 10.42 -2.60 0.95
C GLN A 37 11.25 -1.54 0.22
N ASP A 38 10.89 -1.21 -1.03
CA ASP A 38 11.60 -0.19 -1.79
C ASP A 38 11.48 1.19 -1.12
N LEU A 39 10.30 1.54 -0.63
CA LEU A 39 10.11 2.76 0.17
C LEU A 39 10.89 2.70 1.49
N GLY A 40 10.88 1.57 2.18
CA GLY A 40 11.65 1.35 3.41
C GLY A 40 13.15 1.57 3.19
N ARG A 41 13.69 1.03 2.08
CA ARG A 41 15.09 1.19 1.67
C ARG A 41 15.48 2.66 1.52
N LEU A 42 14.60 3.51 0.99
CA LEU A 42 14.88 4.94 0.82
C LEU A 42 15.03 5.70 2.14
N VAL A 43 14.42 5.21 3.22
CA VAL A 43 14.44 5.86 4.55
C VAL A 43 15.21 5.04 5.60
N GLY A 44 15.90 3.97 5.20
CA GLY A 44 16.75 3.17 6.08
C GLY A 44 16.02 2.22 7.04
N VAL A 45 14.77 1.82 6.72
CA VAL A 45 14.01 0.82 7.50
C VAL A 45 13.58 -0.36 6.61
N ALA A 46 13.08 -1.44 7.21
CA ALA A 46 12.70 -2.64 6.47
C ALA A 46 11.50 -2.44 5.54
N TYR A 47 10.51 -1.65 5.97
CA TYR A 47 9.28 -1.37 5.23
C TYR A 47 8.80 0.06 5.54
N ALA A 48 8.27 0.76 4.53
CA ALA A 48 7.63 2.07 4.71
C ALA A 48 6.44 2.23 3.75
N GLU A 49 5.57 3.19 4.05
CA GLU A 49 4.45 3.61 3.20
C GLU A 49 4.62 5.08 2.82
N GLY A 50 4.38 5.39 1.55
CA GLY A 50 4.51 6.74 1.01
C GLY A 50 3.17 7.45 1.03
N PHE A 51 3.15 8.70 1.52
CA PHE A 51 1.97 9.55 1.55
C PHE A 51 2.22 10.83 0.76
N ASN A 52 1.18 11.30 0.06
CA ASN A 52 1.18 12.63 -0.54
C ASN A 52 0.36 13.57 0.35
N VAL A 53 0.83 14.80 0.49
CA VAL A 53 0.11 15.87 1.16
C VAL A 53 0.09 17.10 0.26
N GLU A 54 -1.05 17.77 0.19
CA GLU A 54 -1.15 19.06 -0.49
C GLU A 54 -0.58 20.15 0.41
N ARG A 55 0.27 21.02 -0.15
CA ARG A 55 0.76 22.20 0.56
C ARG A 55 -0.13 23.39 0.23
N LEU A 56 -1.00 23.76 1.17
CA LEU A 56 -1.85 24.94 1.03
C LEU A 56 -0.99 26.22 1.03
N PRO A 57 -1.21 27.16 0.09
CA PRO A 57 -0.56 28.46 0.11
C PRO A 57 -0.76 29.17 1.46
N ALA A 58 0.28 29.86 1.94
CA ALA A 58 0.29 30.58 3.23
C ALA A 58 0.11 29.72 4.50
N VAL A 59 0.01 28.39 4.40
CA VAL A 59 0.03 27.50 5.57
C VAL A 59 1.47 26.97 5.77
N GLY A 60 2.10 27.39 6.86
CA GLY A 60 3.45 26.97 7.23
C GLY A 60 3.49 25.58 7.86
N SER A 61 2.59 25.36 8.81
CA SER A 61 2.38 24.10 9.53
C SER A 61 0.89 23.80 9.66
N LEU A 62 0.52 22.52 9.66
CA LEU A 62 -0.85 22.08 9.98
C LEU A 62 -1.27 22.50 11.40
N PHE A 63 -0.30 22.69 12.30
CA PHE A 63 -0.55 23.14 13.68
C PHE A 63 -0.78 24.66 13.80
N ASP A 64 -0.58 25.42 12.71
CA ASP A 64 -0.87 26.87 12.70
C ASP A 64 -2.36 27.16 12.46
N LEU A 65 -3.15 26.14 12.09
CA LEU A 65 -4.59 26.23 11.89
C LEU A 65 -5.30 26.29 13.26
N LYS A 66 -6.10 27.33 13.49
CA LYS A 66 -6.94 27.50 14.70
C LYS A 66 -8.34 26.94 14.52
#